data_AF-A0A0D2VIL9-F1
#
_entry.id   AF-A0A0D2VIL9-F1
#
_cell.length_a   1.000
_cell.length_b   1.000
_cell.length_c   1.000
_cell.angle_alpha   90.00
_cell.angle_beta   90.00
_cell.angle_gamma   90.00
#
_symmetry.space_group_name_H-M   'P 1'
#
loop_
_entity.id
_entity.type
_entity.pdbx_description
1 polymer ?
#
loop_
_entity_poly.entity_id
_entity_poly.type
_entity_poly.pdbx_seq_one_letter_code
_entity_poly.pdbx_strand_id
1 'polypeptide(L)' 'MAEYTPYNAPLNPASFSTLAFILIVIGLIFAGTFFVQQVTTSKQNRNLVQELSGAGLASVFLGFGTLFLLLTVGIYV' A
#
# COMPACT_ATOMS: atom_id res chain seq x y z
N MET A 1 25.98 19.46 -30.93
CA MET A 1 24.79 19.84 -30.15
C MET A 1 24.30 18.55 -29.52
N ALA A 2 24.35 18.41 -28.19
CA ALA A 2 23.96 17.16 -27.56
C ALA A 2 22.46 16.92 -27.74
N GLU A 3 22.11 15.71 -28.19
CA GLU A 3 20.73 15.28 -28.41
C GLU A 3 20.13 14.92 -27.04
N TYR A 4 19.23 15.76 -26.53
CA TYR A 4 18.55 15.52 -25.25
C TYR A 4 17.15 14.98 -25.54
N THR A 5 16.88 13.75 -25.11
CA THR A 5 15.53 13.21 -25.10
C THR A 5 14.77 13.77 -23.89
N PRO A 6 13.58 14.35 -24.06
CA PRO A 6 12.79 14.84 -22.94
C PRO A 6 12.36 13.67 -22.06
N TYR A 7 12.58 13.81 -20.74
CA TYR A 7 12.12 12.83 -19.77
C TYR A 7 10.60 12.92 -19.63
N ASN A 8 9.91 11.88 -20.10
CA ASN A 8 8.48 11.71 -19.86
C ASN A 8 8.31 10.81 -18.63
N ALA A 9 7.49 11.26 -17.67
CA ALA A 9 7.20 10.44 -16.50
C ALA A 9 6.54 9.12 -16.94
N PRO A 10 6.94 7.96 -16.38
CA PRO A 10 6.42 6.65 -16.78
C PRO A 10 4.95 6.46 -16.39
N LEU A 11 4.41 7.30 -15.49
CA LEU A 11 3.04 7.24 -15.02
C LEU A 11 2.35 8.59 -15.21
N ASN A 12 1.13 8.53 -15.74
CA ASN A 12 0.32 9.70 -15.98
C ASN A 12 -0.28 10.19 -14.64
N PRO A 13 -0.18 11.49 -14.28
CA PRO A 13 -0.65 11.99 -12.99
C PRO A 13 -2.13 11.69 -12.68
N ALA A 14 -2.96 11.58 -13.72
CA ALA A 14 -4.39 11.26 -13.59
C ALA A 14 -4.67 9.86 -13.00
N SER A 15 -3.74 8.91 -13.11
CA SER A 15 -3.93 7.55 -12.59
C SER A 15 -3.48 7.37 -11.15
N PHE A 16 -2.77 8.34 -10.56
CA PHE A 16 -2.29 8.26 -9.18
C PHE A 16 -3.41 8.13 -8.17
N SER A 17 -4.50 8.90 -8.35
CA SER A 17 -5.64 8.89 -7.42
C SER A 17 -6.32 7.52 -7.38
N THR A 18 -6.56 6.92 -8.55
CA THR A 18 -7.19 5.59 -8.66
C THR A 18 -6.29 4.51 -8.06
N LEU A 19 -4.98 4.55 -8.31
CA LEU A 19 -4.02 3.60 -7.74
C LEU A 19 -3.92 3.75 -6.21
N ALA A 20 -3.84 4.97 -5.69
CA ALA A 20 -3.83 5.25 -4.25
C ALA A 20 -5.07 4.68 -3.57
N PHE A 21 -6.25 4.95 -4.14
CA PHE A 21 -7.52 4.46 -3.61
C PHE A 21 -7.57 2.94 -3.53
N ILE A 22 -7.22 2.25 -4.62
CA ILE A 22 -7.24 0.78 -4.67
C ILE A 22 -6.26 0.18 -3.66
N LEU A 23 -5.02 0.69 -3.61
CA LEU A 23 -3.98 0.20 -2.70
C LEU A 23 -4.36 0.40 -1.22
N ILE A 24 -4.90 1.58 -0.88
CA ILE A 24 -5.35 1.90 0.47
C ILE A 24 -6.52 0.98 0.87
N VAL A 25 -7.55 0.84 0.02
CA VAL A 25 -8.73 0.03 0.34
C VAL A 25 -8.34 -1.43 0.57
N ILE A 26 -7.52 -2.01 -0.30
CA ILE A 26 -7.03 -3.38 -0.15
C ILE A 26 -6.19 -3.50 1.13
N GLY A 27 -5.25 -2.57 1.35
CA GLY A 27 -4.42 -2.55 2.55
C GLY A 27 -5.22 -2.45 3.85
N LEU A 28 -6.32 -1.69 3.85
CA LEU A 28 -7.21 -1.52 4.99
C LEU A 28 -8.01 -2.80 5.28
N ILE A 29 -8.44 -3.53 4.25
CA ILE A 29 -9.10 -4.83 4.41
C ILE A 29 -8.13 -5.85 5.04
N PHE A 30 -6.88 -5.90 4.59
CA PHE A 30 -5.87 -6.78 5.17
C PHE A 30 -5.54 -6.39 6.62
N ALA A 31 -5.38 -5.09 6.91
CA ALA A 31 -5.17 -4.61 8.28
C ALA A 31 -6.36 -4.93 9.20
N GLY A 32 -7.59 -4.72 8.72
CA GLY A 32 -8.80 -5.08 9.46
C GLY A 32 -8.88 -6.56 9.76
N THR A 33 -8.58 -7.41 8.77
CA THR A 33 -8.54 -8.87 8.94
C THR A 33 -7.48 -9.28 9.97
N PHE A 34 -6.30 -8.66 9.95
CA PHE A 34 -5.24 -8.90 10.93
C PHE A 34 -5.69 -8.54 12.35
N PHE A 35 -6.32 -7.37 12.54
CA PHE A 35 -6.83 -6.98 13.87
C PHE A 35 -7.90 -7.94 14.37
N VAL A 36 -8.83 -8.36 13.52
CA VAL A 36 -9.88 -9.34 13.88
C VAL A 36 -9.26 -10.69 14.26
N GLN A 37 -8.25 -11.16 13.53
CA GLN A 37 -7.55 -12.39 13.87
C GLN A 37 -6.76 -12.26 15.17
N GLN A 38 -6.13 -11.12 15.45
CA GLN A 38 -5.41 -10.90 16.70
C GLN A 38 -6.32 -10.91 17.94
N VAL A 39 -7.54 -10.36 17.84
CA VAL A 39 -8.48 -10.32 18.96
C VAL A 39 -9.26 -11.62 19.14
N THR A 40 -9.43 -12.41 18.07
CA THR A 40 -10.26 -13.63 18.07
C THR A 40 -9.45 -14.90 18.29
N THR A 41 -8.19 -14.95 17.84
CA THR A 41 -7.36 -16.17 17.92
C THR A 41 -6.89 -16.44 19.35
N SER A 42 -7.39 -17.53 19.93
CA SER A 42 -6.91 -18.07 21.21
C SER A 42 -5.44 -18.50 21.13
N LYS A 43 -4.70 -18.39 22.24
CA LYS A 43 -3.23 -18.62 22.35
C LYS A 43 -2.74 -19.95 21.78
N GLN A 44 -3.63 -20.94 21.63
CA GLN A 44 -3.32 -22.31 21.22
C GLN A 44 -3.22 -22.52 19.69
N ASN A 45 -3.71 -21.58 18.87
CA ASN A 45 -3.63 -21.63 17.39
C ASN A 45 -2.85 -20.44 16.80
N ARG A 46 -2.01 -19.76 17.59
CA ARG A 46 -1.22 -18.62 17.12
C ARG A 46 -0.06 -19.09 16.25
N ASN A 47 -0.24 -18.98 14.94
CA ASN A 47 0.87 -19.09 14.01
C ASN A 47 1.44 -17.70 13.72
N LEU A 48 2.50 -17.32 14.45
CA LEU A 48 3.19 -16.03 14.30
C LEU A 48 3.62 -15.76 12.85
N VAL A 49 3.95 -16.80 12.08
CA VAL A 49 4.37 -16.64 10.67
C VAL A 49 3.21 -16.16 9.81
N GLN A 50 2.00 -16.67 10.04
CA GLN A 50 0.82 -16.29 9.30
C GLN A 50 0.29 -14.91 9.71
N GLU A 51 0.42 -14.57 11.00
CA GLU A 51 0.10 -13.23 11.50
C GLU A 51 1.07 -12.18 10.93
N LEU A 52 2.38 -12.47 10.93
CA LEU A 52 3.40 -11.56 10.43
C LEU A 52 3.31 -11.38 8.90
N SER A 53 2.98 -12.44 8.15
CA SER A 53 2.79 -12.33 6.71
C SER A 53 1.57 -11.49 6.36
N GLY A 54 0.46 -11.65 7.10
CA GLY A 54 -0.73 -10.81 6.94
C GLY A 54 -0.47 -9.34 7.27
N ALA A 55 0.21 -9.07 8.38
CA ALA A 55 0.61 -7.71 8.76
C ALA A 55 1.62 -7.10 7.79
N GLY A 56 2.57 -7.90 7.30
CA GLY A 56 3.57 -7.48 6.31
C GLY A 56 2.92 -7.10 4.99
N LEU A 57 1.99 -7.92 4.48
CA LEU A 57 1.22 -7.59 3.28
C LEU A 57 0.40 -6.30 3.48
N ALA A 58 -0.31 -6.18 4.61
CA ALA A 58 -1.06 -4.97 4.94
C ALA A 58 -0.17 -3.72 4.93
N SER A 59 1.01 -3.78 5.57
CA SER A 59 1.95 -2.67 5.65
C SER A 59 2.50 -2.28 4.28
N VAL A 60 2.77 -3.25 3.40
CA VAL A 60 3.24 -2.97 2.03
C VAL A 60 2.15 -2.24 1.25
N PHE A 61 0.91 -2.75 1.23
CA PHE A 61 -0.18 -2.13 0.49
C PHE A 61 -0.54 -0.74 1.03
N LEU A 62 -0.61 -0.57 2.35
CA LEU A 62 -0.87 0.74 2.97
C LEU A 62 0.30 1.72 2.76
N GLY A 63 1.54 1.24 2.82
CA GLY A 63 2.73 2.06 2.57
C GLY A 63 2.76 2.60 1.13
N PHE A 64 2.66 1.71 0.15
CA PHE A 64 2.58 2.12 -1.26
C PHE A 64 1.34 2.99 -1.53
N GLY A 65 0.18 2.63 -0.98
CA GLY A 65 -1.04 3.43 -1.12
C GLY A 65 -0.87 4.86 -0.58
N THR A 66 -0.17 5.02 0.56
CA THR A 66 0.13 6.32 1.15
C THR A 66 1.07 7.13 0.26
N LEU A 67 2.10 6.52 -0.34
CA LEU A 67 2.98 7.20 -1.29
C LEU A 67 2.21 7.76 -2.49
N PHE A 68 1.33 6.95 -3.10
CA PHE A 68 0.49 7.42 -4.21
C PHE A 68 -0.53 8.48 -3.78
N LEU A 69 -1.00 8.44 -2.52
CA LEU A 69 -1.86 9.47 -1.95
C LEU A 69 -1.12 10.81 -1.84
N LEU A 70 0.12 10.82 -1.33
CA LEU A 70 0.94 12.03 -1.28
C LEU A 70 1.13 12.63 -2.69
N LEU A 71 1.47 11.79 -3.67
CA LEU A 71 1.59 12.20 -5.07
C LEU A 71 0.28 12.77 -5.63
N THR A 72 -0.87 12.25 -5.22
CA THR A 72 -2.21 12.72 -5.63
C THR A 72 -2.52 14.12 -5.08
N VAL A 73 -2.08 14.43 -3.86
CA VAL A 73 -2.27 15.75 -3.23
C VAL A 73 -1.26 16.79 -3.76
N GLY A 74 -0.30 16.36 -4.59
CA GLY A 74 0.77 17.22 -5.13
C GLY A 74 1.99 17.32 -4.22
N ILE A 75 2.10 16.44 -3.22
CA ILE A 75 3.30 16.31 -2.39
C ILE A 75 4.22 15.29 -3.07
N TYR A 76 5.24 15.81 -3.76
CA TYR A 76 6.26 15.00 -4.41
C TYR A 76 7.37 14.67 -3.39
N VAL A 77 7.55 13.37 -3.12
CA VAL A 77 8.61 12.79 -2.27
C VAL A 77 9.70 12.19 -3.14
#